data_AF-A0A2T2P4P1-F1
#
_entry.id   AF-A0A2T2P4P1-F1
#
_cell.length_a   1.000
_cell.length_b   1.000
_cell.length_c   1.000
_cell.angle_alpha   90.00
_cell.angle_beta   90.00
_cell.angle_gamma   90.00
#
_symmetry.space_group_name_H-M   'P 1'
#
loop_
_entity.id
_entity.type
_entity.pdbx_description
1 polymer ?
#
loop_
_entity_poly.entity_id
_entity_poly.type
_entity_poly.pdbx_seq_one_letter_code
_entity_poly.pdbx_strand_id
1 'polypeptide(L)'
;MLTRYPELTLDRWSRKSGPLYSVNLGNQLFIIDSDPTVAKDLKITNGVIFSDRKEIFIKNQTVLFGRGITVTPYNNRWRKHRRIAAFWLSQKAVGQYSNILGFENGAHTNPQTYAGRCSLNYMLAITFGFRTDSIHHPIVGQAFRLSREFMNLTSPMSNFTLYPAASSTSHRDAGARGRLNQNLVDIYGSLINAIDTCMKQGEQVADCLAKIMSEMQIHEGLDHLDMAILASDFMIRGVETISTLISTCPEIQKRAFNDEISFPYSCVIIKEVERYSNLFLFRTLYNPDRYVTDSTLSSASANLPDPNEQDHYMFGASQSICPGMLMDKFQISEKLINLNKYDGLGGRSPVLSEIELDPRSETIAGVLDYSGAFA
;
A
#
# COMPACT_ATOMS: atom_id res chain seq x y z
N MET A 1 19.52 0.90 -17.35
CA MET A 1 19.18 1.43 -16.01
C MET A 1 17.68 1.39 -15.77
N LEU A 2 17.24 1.22 -14.51
CA LEU A 2 15.85 1.50 -14.12
C LEU A 2 15.63 3.01 -14.10
N THR A 3 14.65 3.47 -14.88
CA THR A 3 14.32 4.91 -14.98
C THR A 3 13.34 5.35 -13.89
N ARG A 4 12.88 6.61 -13.93
CA ARG A 4 11.84 7.18 -13.04
C ARG A 4 10.54 6.35 -12.98
N TYR A 5 10.28 5.56 -14.01
CA TYR A 5 9.15 4.64 -14.13
C TYR A 5 9.69 3.22 -14.33
N PRO A 6 10.14 2.54 -13.26
CA PRO A 6 10.72 1.20 -13.36
C PRO A 6 9.76 0.22 -14.03
N GLU A 7 8.45 0.33 -13.75
CA GLU A 7 7.39 -0.46 -14.37
C GLU A 7 7.42 -0.43 -15.91
N LEU A 8 7.64 0.75 -16.51
CA LEU A 8 7.72 0.90 -17.98
C LEU A 8 9.02 0.30 -18.54
N THR A 9 10.09 0.37 -17.75
CA THR A 9 11.39 -0.20 -18.13
C THR A 9 11.31 -1.72 -18.10
N LEU A 10 10.70 -2.29 -17.06
CA LEU A 10 10.51 -3.73 -16.91
C LEU A 10 9.57 -4.30 -17.99
N ASP A 11 8.46 -3.62 -18.32
CA ASP A 11 7.61 -4.05 -19.45
C ASP A 11 8.35 -3.99 -20.79
N ARG A 12 9.22 -2.99 -21.01
CA ARG A 12 10.06 -2.96 -22.21
C ARG A 12 11.01 -4.17 -22.29
N TRP A 13 11.57 -4.60 -21.17
CA TRP A 13 12.47 -5.75 -21.11
C TRP A 13 11.75 -7.07 -21.28
N SER A 14 10.54 -7.20 -20.73
CA SER A 14 9.71 -8.39 -20.91
C SER A 14 9.34 -8.59 -22.40
N ARG A 15 9.07 -7.50 -23.14
CA ARG A 15 8.82 -7.56 -24.59
C ARG A 15 10.00 -8.10 -25.39
N LYS A 16 11.24 -7.86 -24.93
CA LYS A 16 12.46 -8.28 -25.64
C LYS A 16 12.97 -9.65 -25.19
N SER A 17 12.85 -9.96 -23.91
CA SER A 17 13.50 -11.11 -23.28
C SER A 17 12.53 -12.26 -22.98
N GLY A 18 11.24 -12.04 -23.19
CA GLY A 18 10.17 -12.93 -22.77
C GLY A 18 9.52 -12.49 -21.46
N PRO A 19 8.34 -13.02 -21.15
CA PRO A 19 7.54 -12.56 -20.01
C PRO A 19 8.07 -13.03 -18.66
N LEU A 20 9.05 -13.95 -18.64
CA LEU A 20 9.74 -14.38 -17.43
C LEU A 20 11.25 -14.28 -17.66
N TYR A 21 11.91 -13.39 -16.92
CA TYR A 21 13.35 -13.16 -17.06
C TYR A 21 13.98 -12.80 -15.71
N SER A 22 15.31 -12.77 -15.66
CA SER A 22 16.04 -12.44 -14.44
C SER A 22 17.08 -11.34 -14.65
N VAL A 23 17.27 -10.50 -13.64
CA VAL A 23 18.30 -9.45 -13.60
C VAL A 23 19.04 -9.50 -12.27
N ASN A 24 20.33 -9.13 -12.27
CA ASN A 24 21.05 -8.91 -11.02
C ASN A 24 20.99 -7.43 -10.65
N LEU A 25 20.52 -7.16 -9.43
CA LEU A 25 20.60 -5.86 -8.78
C LEU A 25 21.64 -5.93 -7.67
N GLY A 26 22.84 -5.43 -7.95
CA GLY A 26 24.00 -5.63 -7.11
C GLY A 26 24.30 -7.12 -6.90
N ASN A 27 24.31 -7.60 -5.66
CA ASN A 27 24.55 -9.02 -5.35
C ASN A 27 23.28 -9.90 -5.34
N GLN A 28 22.12 -9.34 -5.67
CA GLN A 28 20.84 -10.03 -5.55
C GLN A 28 20.25 -10.37 -6.92
N LEU A 29 19.86 -11.63 -7.09
CA LEU A 29 19.05 -12.07 -8.22
C LEU A 29 17.59 -11.66 -8.04
N PHE A 30 17.04 -11.01 -9.06
CA PHE A 30 15.62 -10.72 -9.20
C PHE A 30 15.06 -11.51 -10.37
N ILE A 31 13.91 -12.14 -10.15
CA ILE A 31 13.10 -12.77 -11.20
C ILE A 31 11.91 -11.85 -11.44
N ILE A 32 11.73 -11.43 -12.69
CA ILE A 32 10.64 -10.57 -13.13
C ILE A 32 9.65 -11.43 -13.89
N ASP A 33 8.40 -11.40 -13.43
CA ASP A 33 7.27 -12.08 -14.02
C ASP A 33 6.30 -11.05 -14.62
N SER A 34 5.97 -11.24 -15.89
CA SER A 34 5.07 -10.42 -16.70
C SER A 34 4.04 -11.31 -17.45
N ASP A 35 3.79 -12.54 -16.99
CA ASP A 35 2.72 -13.43 -17.48
C ASP A 35 1.69 -13.72 -16.37
N PRO A 36 0.40 -13.40 -16.57
CA PRO A 36 -0.64 -13.67 -15.56
C PRO A 36 -0.80 -15.16 -15.24
N THR A 37 -0.52 -16.05 -16.18
CA THR A 37 -0.57 -17.51 -16.01
C THR A 37 0.54 -17.99 -15.08
N VAL A 38 1.76 -17.48 -15.27
CA VAL A 38 2.91 -17.77 -14.39
C VAL A 38 2.66 -17.16 -13.02
N ALA A 39 2.15 -15.93 -12.96
CA ALA A 39 1.81 -15.26 -11.70
C ALA A 39 0.81 -16.07 -10.88
N LYS A 40 -0.23 -16.63 -11.52
CA LYS A 40 -1.18 -17.55 -10.88
C LYS A 40 -0.50 -18.82 -10.41
N ASP A 41 0.34 -19.45 -11.23
CA ASP A 41 1.00 -20.69 -10.84
C ASP A 41 1.91 -20.49 -9.62
N LEU A 42 2.68 -19.39 -9.59
CA LEU A 42 3.55 -19.07 -8.47
C LEU A 42 2.75 -18.63 -7.24
N LYS A 43 1.83 -17.66 -7.37
CA LYS A 43 1.17 -17.04 -6.21
C LYS A 43 -0.05 -17.80 -5.72
N ILE A 44 -0.84 -18.41 -6.59
CA ILE A 44 -2.08 -19.10 -6.23
C ILE A 44 -1.81 -20.59 -6.05
N THR A 45 -1.40 -21.29 -7.12
CA THR A 45 -1.19 -22.75 -7.08
C THR A 45 -0.09 -23.13 -6.08
N ASN A 46 1.08 -22.50 -6.19
CA ASN A 46 2.24 -22.74 -5.33
C ASN A 46 2.39 -21.67 -4.25
N GLY A 47 1.28 -21.05 -3.84
CA GLY A 47 1.27 -19.90 -2.96
C GLY A 47 1.97 -20.11 -1.61
N VAL A 48 1.95 -21.33 -1.07
CA VAL A 48 2.67 -21.66 0.18
C VAL A 48 4.19 -21.45 0.03
N ILE A 49 4.74 -21.74 -1.16
CA ILE A 49 6.18 -21.68 -1.44
C ILE A 49 6.58 -20.24 -1.80
N PHE A 50 5.80 -19.57 -2.66
CA PHE A 50 6.17 -18.26 -3.22
C PHE A 50 5.53 -17.04 -2.53
N SER A 51 4.77 -17.24 -1.44
CA SER A 51 4.22 -16.13 -0.64
C SER A 51 5.12 -15.68 0.50
N ASP A 52 6.22 -16.38 0.75
CA ASP A 52 7.15 -15.98 1.81
C ASP A 52 7.80 -14.62 1.51
N ARG A 53 8.29 -13.95 2.55
CA ARG A 53 8.86 -12.60 2.47
C ARG A 53 10.36 -12.65 2.70
N LYS A 54 11.14 -12.18 1.72
CA LYS A 54 12.57 -11.98 1.90
C LYS A 54 12.81 -11.00 3.04
N GLU A 55 13.67 -11.40 3.98
CA GLU A 55 14.05 -10.55 5.10
C GLU A 55 14.97 -9.42 4.65
N ILE A 56 14.39 -8.24 4.42
CA ILE A 56 15.15 -7.04 4.12
C ILE A 56 15.69 -6.46 5.43
N PHE A 57 17.01 -6.34 5.57
CA PHE A 57 17.68 -5.87 6.80
C PHE A 57 17.05 -4.59 7.36
N ILE A 58 16.94 -3.54 6.55
CA ILE A 58 16.44 -2.24 7.01
C ILE A 58 14.97 -2.34 7.47
N LYS A 59 14.08 -2.78 6.57
CA LYS A 59 12.64 -2.81 6.82
C LYS A 59 12.26 -3.82 7.90
N ASN A 60 12.76 -5.05 7.80
CA ASN A 60 12.37 -6.16 8.65
C ASN A 60 13.09 -6.14 10.01
N GLN A 61 14.42 -6.07 10.01
CA GLN A 61 15.20 -6.28 11.24
C GLN A 61 15.39 -5.01 12.07
N THR A 62 15.36 -3.82 11.45
CA THR A 62 15.65 -2.57 12.18
C THR A 62 14.47 -1.65 12.41
N VAL A 63 13.53 -1.53 11.46
CA VAL A 63 12.37 -0.62 11.60
C VAL A 63 11.16 -1.33 12.20
N LEU A 64 10.84 -2.54 11.74
CA LEU A 64 9.64 -3.28 12.17
C LEU A 64 9.92 -4.48 13.09
N PHE A 65 11.19 -4.79 13.36
CA PHE A 65 11.65 -5.91 14.19
C PHE A 65 10.97 -7.27 13.92
N GLY A 66 10.63 -7.59 12.66
CA GLY A 66 9.97 -8.85 12.31
C GLY A 66 8.52 -8.96 12.77
N ARG A 67 7.86 -7.82 13.01
CA ARG A 67 6.48 -7.76 13.55
C ARG A 67 5.47 -7.14 12.60
N GLY A 68 5.91 -6.39 11.58
CA GLY A 68 5.00 -5.83 10.57
C GLY A 68 4.39 -6.91 9.68
N ILE A 69 3.07 -6.89 9.49
CA ILE A 69 2.34 -7.84 8.64
C ILE A 69 2.87 -7.89 7.20
N THR A 70 3.50 -6.80 6.73
CA THR A 70 4.08 -6.71 5.37
C THR A 70 5.47 -7.29 5.22
N VAL A 71 6.15 -7.65 6.32
CA VAL A 71 7.55 -8.13 6.32
C VAL A 71 7.75 -9.47 7.01
N THR A 72 6.84 -9.86 7.89
CA THR A 72 6.96 -11.13 8.61
C THR A 72 6.93 -12.30 7.63
N PRO A 73 7.92 -13.22 7.70
CA PRO A 73 7.92 -14.47 6.94
C PRO A 73 6.69 -15.33 7.23
N TYR A 74 6.39 -16.29 6.36
CA TYR A 74 5.27 -17.19 6.51
C TYR A 74 5.45 -18.13 7.72
N ASN A 75 5.00 -17.67 8.88
CA ASN A 75 5.12 -18.38 10.16
C ASN A 75 3.86 -18.15 11.04
N ASN A 76 3.87 -18.66 12.27
CA ASN A 76 2.73 -18.53 13.19
C ASN A 76 2.40 -17.07 13.54
N ARG A 77 3.40 -16.18 13.61
CA ARG A 77 3.18 -14.75 13.84
C ARG A 77 2.47 -14.11 12.65
N TRP A 78 2.91 -14.39 11.42
CA TRP A 78 2.23 -13.91 10.22
C TRP A 78 0.78 -14.39 10.15
N ARG A 79 0.51 -15.68 10.43
CA ARG A 79 -0.86 -16.23 10.45
C ARG A 79 -1.74 -15.53 11.49
N LYS A 80 -1.18 -15.24 12.67
CA LYS A 80 -1.85 -14.48 13.74
C LYS A 80 -2.21 -13.06 13.28
N HIS A 81 -1.24 -12.31 12.77
CA HIS A 81 -1.49 -10.93 12.30
C HIS A 81 -2.52 -10.90 11.16
N ARG A 82 -2.48 -11.89 10.25
CA ARG A 82 -3.46 -12.03 9.17
C ARG A 82 -4.86 -12.37 9.67
N ARG A 83 -4.99 -13.19 10.71
CA ARG A 83 -6.29 -13.51 11.34
C ARG A 83 -6.92 -12.27 11.96
N ILE A 84 -6.13 -11.48 12.70
CA ILE A 84 -6.57 -10.22 13.30
C ILE A 84 -7.03 -9.24 12.21
N ALA A 85 -6.20 -9.08 11.15
CA ALA A 85 -6.52 -8.24 10.01
C ALA A 85 -7.81 -8.67 9.29
N ALA A 86 -7.99 -9.97 9.06
CA ALA A 86 -9.16 -10.52 8.38
C ALA A 86 -10.45 -10.35 9.20
N PHE A 87 -10.36 -10.47 10.53
CA PHE A 87 -11.49 -10.21 11.42
C PHE A 87 -11.91 -8.73 11.37
N TRP A 88 -10.94 -7.84 11.53
CA TRP A 88 -11.12 -6.38 11.57
C TRP A 88 -11.54 -5.78 10.21
N LEU A 89 -11.07 -6.31 9.08
CA LEU A 89 -11.40 -5.83 7.73
C LEU A 89 -12.43 -6.69 7.00
N SER A 90 -13.13 -7.57 7.73
CA SER A 90 -14.21 -8.36 7.15
C SER A 90 -15.31 -7.46 6.60
N GLN A 91 -16.02 -7.90 5.57
CA GLN A 91 -17.12 -7.14 4.95
C GLN A 91 -18.14 -6.61 5.96
N LYS A 92 -18.39 -7.39 7.02
CA LYS A 92 -19.27 -7.00 8.14
C LYS A 92 -18.71 -5.82 8.94
N ALA A 93 -17.42 -5.86 9.27
CA ALA A 93 -16.74 -4.78 9.99
C ALA A 93 -16.68 -3.50 9.13
N VAL A 94 -16.41 -3.64 7.83
CA VAL A 94 -16.41 -2.50 6.89
C VAL A 94 -17.73 -1.75 6.91
N GLY A 95 -18.86 -2.47 6.91
CA GLY A 95 -20.19 -1.87 6.97
C GLY A 95 -20.47 -1.12 8.27
N GLN A 96 -19.73 -1.36 9.35
CA GLN A 96 -19.83 -0.56 10.58
C GLN A 96 -19.04 0.74 10.45
N TYR A 97 -17.93 0.73 9.70
CA TYR A 97 -17.11 1.90 9.48
C TYR A 97 -17.76 2.93 8.58
N SER A 98 -18.66 2.55 7.65
CA SER A 98 -19.32 3.47 6.72
C SER A 98 -19.94 4.68 7.41
N ASN A 99 -20.56 4.48 8.59
CA ASN A 99 -21.16 5.56 9.38
C ASN A 99 -20.11 6.55 9.92
N ILE A 100 -18.87 6.10 10.13
CA ILE A 100 -17.74 6.89 10.62
C ILE A 100 -17.03 7.62 9.47
N LEU A 101 -17.16 7.13 8.22
CA LEU A 101 -16.54 7.73 7.03
C LEU A 101 -17.23 9.03 6.54
N GLY A 102 -18.12 9.61 7.34
CA GLY A 102 -18.86 10.86 7.09
C GLY A 102 -18.00 12.08 6.70
N PHE A 103 -18.59 12.95 5.88
CA PHE A 103 -18.06 14.13 5.15
C PHE A 103 -16.88 14.90 5.78
N GLU A 104 -15.76 15.00 5.07
CA GLU A 104 -14.77 16.08 5.26
C GLU A 104 -15.05 17.13 4.18
N ASN A 105 -15.62 18.27 4.53
CA ASN A 105 -15.95 19.33 3.59
C ASN A 105 -15.01 20.53 3.79
N GLY A 106 -13.93 20.58 3.02
CA GLY A 106 -12.88 21.59 3.13
C GLY A 106 -12.85 22.47 1.89
N ALA A 107 -13.47 23.64 2.00
CA ALA A 107 -13.30 24.68 1.00
C ALA A 107 -11.85 25.20 1.07
N HIS A 108 -11.12 25.04 -0.03
CA HIS A 108 -9.88 25.73 -0.43
C HIS A 108 -8.52 25.06 -0.09
N THR A 109 -7.65 25.07 -1.14
CA THR A 109 -6.19 24.83 -1.19
C THR A 109 -5.66 23.37 -1.12
N ASN A 110 -5.05 22.94 -2.23
CA ASN A 110 -4.35 21.67 -2.51
C ASN A 110 -5.11 20.34 -2.21
N PRO A 111 -5.64 19.66 -3.25
CA PRO A 111 -6.34 18.39 -3.11
C PRO A 111 -5.49 17.26 -2.51
N GLN A 112 -4.15 17.28 -2.66
CA GLN A 112 -3.26 16.26 -2.05
C GLN A 112 -3.26 16.35 -0.54
N THR A 113 -3.05 17.54 0.01
CA THR A 113 -2.99 17.74 1.47
C THR A 113 -4.33 17.37 2.11
N TYR A 114 -5.42 17.62 1.40
CA TYR A 114 -6.75 17.25 1.83
C TYR A 114 -7.05 15.75 1.66
N ALA A 115 -6.67 15.14 0.53
CA ALA A 115 -6.79 13.71 0.29
C ALA A 115 -5.97 12.90 1.30
N GLY A 116 -4.77 13.37 1.62
CA GLY A 116 -3.93 12.84 2.68
C GLY A 116 -4.66 12.88 4.01
N ARG A 117 -5.13 14.05 4.45
CA ARG A 117 -5.85 14.17 5.73
C ARG A 117 -7.11 13.31 5.77
N CYS A 118 -7.88 13.28 4.69
CA CYS A 118 -9.08 12.44 4.57
C CYS A 118 -8.71 10.96 4.77
N SER A 119 -7.69 10.49 4.04
CA SER A 119 -7.15 9.12 4.17
C SER A 119 -6.65 8.84 5.59
N LEU A 120 -6.00 9.82 6.22
CA LEU A 120 -5.55 9.71 7.60
C LEU A 120 -6.72 9.59 8.57
N ASN A 121 -7.76 10.41 8.43
CA ASN A 121 -8.93 10.36 9.30
C ASN A 121 -9.69 9.05 9.16
N TYR A 122 -9.74 8.47 7.96
CA TYR A 122 -10.23 7.11 7.77
C TYR A 122 -9.37 6.10 8.54
N MET A 123 -8.06 6.13 8.37
CA MET A 123 -7.20 5.18 9.08
C MET A 123 -7.22 5.37 10.59
N LEU A 124 -7.29 6.61 11.10
CA LEU A 124 -7.44 6.89 12.53
C LEU A 124 -8.77 6.39 13.08
N ALA A 125 -9.87 6.58 12.35
CA ALA A 125 -11.19 6.11 12.76
C ALA A 125 -11.23 4.58 12.86
N ILE A 126 -10.71 3.89 11.84
CA ILE A 126 -10.77 2.43 11.77
C ILE A 126 -9.75 1.79 12.73
N THR A 127 -8.59 2.43 12.95
CA THR A 127 -7.51 1.89 13.79
C THR A 127 -7.67 2.25 15.27
N PHE A 128 -8.06 3.49 15.58
CA PHE A 128 -8.08 4.04 16.95
C PHE A 128 -9.44 4.61 17.36
N GLY A 129 -10.45 4.62 16.49
CA GLY A 129 -11.80 5.05 16.84
C GLY A 129 -12.00 6.56 16.95
N PHE A 130 -11.07 7.38 16.46
CA PHE A 130 -11.18 8.84 16.50
C PHE A 130 -10.79 9.51 15.18
N ARG A 131 -11.14 10.80 15.03
CA ARG A 131 -10.84 11.63 13.86
C ARG A 131 -10.22 12.95 14.28
N THR A 132 -9.58 13.64 13.33
CA THR A 132 -9.02 14.97 13.54
C THR A 132 -9.87 16.04 12.88
N ASP A 133 -10.04 17.18 13.56
CA ASP A 133 -10.85 18.31 13.09
C ASP A 133 -10.04 19.34 12.28
N SER A 134 -8.72 19.37 12.42
CA SER A 134 -7.84 20.36 11.77
C SER A 134 -6.63 19.72 11.09
N ILE A 135 -6.18 20.32 9.98
CA ILE A 135 -4.92 19.96 9.30
C ILE A 135 -3.71 20.25 10.20
N HIS A 136 -3.89 21.13 11.19
CA HIS A 136 -2.88 21.49 12.17
C HIS A 136 -2.90 20.59 13.41
N HIS A 137 -3.76 19.56 13.45
CA HIS A 137 -3.77 18.61 14.56
C HIS A 137 -2.40 17.89 14.64
N PRO A 138 -1.75 17.80 15.82
CA PRO A 138 -0.38 17.29 15.93
C PRO A 138 -0.16 15.90 15.31
N ILE A 139 -1.13 14.99 15.46
CA ILE A 139 -1.06 13.64 14.89
C ILE A 139 -0.95 13.64 13.36
N VAL A 140 -1.50 14.65 12.67
CA VAL A 140 -1.50 14.75 11.21
C VAL A 140 -0.06 14.92 10.71
N GLY A 141 0.63 15.93 11.24
CA GLY A 141 2.03 16.17 10.90
C GLY A 141 2.95 15.01 11.31
N GLN A 142 2.70 14.40 12.48
CA GLN A 142 3.47 13.25 12.95
C GLN A 142 3.30 12.01 12.07
N ALA A 143 2.06 11.65 11.72
CA ALA A 143 1.77 10.49 10.90
C ALA A 143 2.40 10.60 9.50
N PHE A 144 2.25 11.75 8.82
CA PHE A 144 2.87 11.96 7.51
C PHE A 144 4.39 11.99 7.56
N ARG A 145 4.97 12.58 8.61
CA ARG A 145 6.43 12.57 8.80
C ARG A 145 6.95 11.14 8.94
N LEU A 146 6.31 10.32 9.78
CA LEU A 146 6.70 8.92 9.98
C LEU A 146 6.50 8.08 8.72
N SER A 147 5.38 8.26 8.01
CA SER A 147 5.13 7.59 6.74
C SER A 147 6.24 7.89 5.71
N ARG A 148 6.58 9.18 5.53
CA ARG A 148 7.63 9.60 4.60
C ARG A 148 9.01 9.07 5.00
N GLU A 149 9.37 9.18 6.28
CA GLU A 149 10.63 8.66 6.81
C GLU A 149 10.72 7.14 6.59
N PHE A 150 9.64 6.41 6.88
CA PHE A 150 9.53 4.99 6.63
C PHE A 150 9.73 4.65 5.14
N MET A 151 9.05 5.34 4.24
CA MET A 151 9.15 5.10 2.80
C MET A 151 10.55 5.41 2.27
N ASN A 152 11.17 6.51 2.74
CA ASN A 152 12.53 6.89 2.36
C ASN A 152 13.59 5.89 2.86
N LEU A 153 13.42 5.32 4.04
CA LEU A 153 14.38 4.35 4.59
C LEU A 153 14.18 2.93 4.03
N THR A 154 12.94 2.57 3.66
CA THR A 154 12.60 1.18 3.32
C THR A 154 12.40 0.94 1.82
N SER A 155 12.40 2.00 1.00
CA SER A 155 12.31 1.89 -0.45
C SER A 155 13.42 0.99 -1.00
N PRO A 156 13.14 0.09 -1.96
CA PRO A 156 14.16 -0.68 -2.65
C PRO A 156 15.29 0.19 -3.22
N MET A 157 14.95 1.40 -3.68
CA MET A 157 15.89 2.34 -4.28
C MET A 157 16.83 2.99 -3.26
N SER A 158 16.41 3.04 -1.99
CA SER A 158 17.17 3.62 -0.88
C SER A 158 17.89 2.55 -0.05
N ASN A 159 17.71 1.27 -0.41
CA ASN A 159 18.27 0.15 0.30
C ASN A 159 19.66 -0.22 -0.23
N PHE A 160 20.67 0.55 0.19
CA PHE A 160 22.09 0.34 -0.18
C PHE A 160 22.64 -1.04 0.19
N THR A 161 21.94 -1.84 1.01
CA THR A 161 22.37 -3.22 1.33
C THR A 161 22.42 -4.15 0.12
N LEU A 162 21.77 -3.78 -0.99
CA LEU A 162 21.88 -4.49 -2.26
C LEU A 162 23.24 -4.27 -2.96
N TYR A 163 23.99 -3.22 -2.59
CA TYR A 163 25.27 -2.83 -3.19
C TYR A 163 26.40 -2.94 -2.15
N PRO A 164 27.18 -4.04 -2.15
CA PRO A 164 28.22 -4.29 -1.15
C PRO A 164 29.25 -3.16 -1.02
N ALA A 165 29.57 -2.48 -2.13
CA ALA A 165 30.49 -1.35 -2.15
C ALA A 165 29.97 -0.10 -1.40
N ALA A 166 28.65 0.00 -1.23
CA ALA A 166 27.97 1.07 -0.48
C ALA A 166 27.52 0.61 0.93
N SER A 167 28.02 -0.51 1.44
CA SER A 167 27.61 -1.04 2.77
C SER A 167 28.08 -0.17 3.94
N SER A 168 29.15 0.61 3.77
CA SER A 168 29.70 1.50 4.80
C SER A 168 28.77 2.65 5.20
N THR A 169 27.88 3.09 4.31
CA THR A 169 26.82 4.08 4.60
C THR A 169 25.65 3.49 5.40
N SER A 170 25.44 2.17 5.40
CA SER A 170 24.36 1.50 6.15
C SER A 170 24.45 1.75 7.67
N HIS A 171 25.67 1.95 8.20
CA HIS A 171 25.88 2.30 9.60
C HIS A 171 25.49 3.75 9.95
N ARG A 172 25.58 4.70 9.00
CA ARG A 172 25.22 6.12 9.25
C ARG A 172 23.73 6.29 9.54
N ASP A 173 22.89 5.44 8.96
CA ASP A 173 21.44 5.50 9.13
C ASP A 173 20.92 4.60 10.28
N ALA A 174 21.79 3.92 11.03
CA ALA A 174 21.36 3.11 12.18
C ALA A 174 20.59 3.95 13.22
N GLY A 175 21.07 5.17 13.49
CA GLY A 175 20.39 6.11 14.38
C GLY A 175 19.03 6.56 13.85
N ALA A 176 18.90 6.80 12.54
CA ALA A 176 17.62 7.17 11.93
C ALA A 176 16.60 6.04 12.02
N ARG A 177 17.02 4.79 11.73
CA ARG A 177 16.17 3.60 11.81
C ARG A 177 15.67 3.33 13.23
N GLY A 178 16.56 3.44 14.21
CA GLY A 178 16.20 3.31 15.63
C GLY A 178 15.23 4.40 16.09
N ARG A 179 15.46 5.67 15.71
CA ARG A 179 14.53 6.77 16.00
C ARG A 179 13.17 6.57 15.34
N LEU A 180 13.13 6.11 14.10
CA LEU A 180 11.87 5.83 13.41
C LEU A 180 11.08 4.74 14.16
N ASN A 181 11.71 3.62 14.52
CA ASN A 181 11.04 2.58 15.28
C ASN A 181 10.51 3.11 16.62
N GLN A 182 11.35 3.82 17.38
CA GLN A 182 10.95 4.39 18.66
C GLN A 182 9.76 5.33 18.50
N ASN A 183 9.79 6.23 17.52
CA ASN A 183 8.68 7.15 17.26
C ASN A 183 7.38 6.42 16.84
N LEU A 184 7.47 5.34 16.07
CA LEU A 184 6.30 4.52 15.70
C LEU A 184 5.68 3.89 16.94
N VAL A 185 6.50 3.29 17.80
CA VAL A 185 6.06 2.67 19.05
C VAL A 185 5.51 3.69 20.03
N ASP A 186 6.15 4.85 20.17
CA ASP A 186 5.72 5.90 21.08
C ASP A 186 4.38 6.49 20.65
N ILE A 187 4.24 6.88 19.38
CA ILE A 187 3.02 7.52 18.88
C ILE A 187 1.86 6.53 18.84
N TYR A 188 2.01 5.40 18.16
CA TYR A 188 0.89 4.47 18.00
C TYR A 188 0.67 3.60 19.24
N GLY A 189 1.72 3.26 19.98
CA GLY A 189 1.59 2.57 21.27
C GLY A 189 0.96 3.44 22.34
N SER A 190 1.24 4.75 22.41
CA SER A 190 0.55 5.64 23.36
C SER A 190 -0.95 5.76 23.06
N LEU A 191 -1.35 5.78 21.78
CA LEU A 191 -2.77 5.74 21.39
C LEU A 191 -3.45 4.43 21.81
N ILE A 192 -2.77 3.28 21.67
CA ILE A 192 -3.29 1.99 22.15
C ILE A 192 -3.43 2.00 23.67
N ASN A 193 -2.42 2.48 24.41
CA ASN A 193 -2.46 2.56 25.86
C ASN A 193 -3.56 3.50 26.37
N ALA A 194 -3.84 4.60 25.67
CA ALA A 194 -4.94 5.49 25.98
C ALA A 194 -6.28 4.77 25.85
N ILE A 195 -6.48 4.01 24.77
CA ILE A 195 -7.68 3.20 24.54
C ILE A 195 -7.83 2.12 25.63
N ASP A 196 -6.75 1.41 25.96
CA ASP A 196 -6.74 0.42 27.04
C ASP A 196 -7.13 1.03 28.39
N THR A 197 -6.71 2.28 28.63
CA THR A 197 -7.04 3.01 29.85
C THR A 197 -8.53 3.35 29.89
N CYS A 198 -9.09 3.87 28.80
CA CYS A 198 -10.53 4.12 28.67
C CYS A 198 -11.35 2.83 28.87
N MET A 199 -10.92 1.72 28.26
CA MET A 199 -11.59 0.42 28.43
C MET A 199 -11.58 -0.05 29.90
N LYS A 200 -10.45 0.10 30.61
CA LYS A 200 -10.33 -0.27 32.04
C LYS A 200 -11.17 0.62 32.95
N GLN A 201 -11.41 1.86 32.55
CA GLN A 201 -12.27 2.81 33.28
C GLN A 201 -13.76 2.56 33.02
N GLY A 202 -14.11 1.63 32.12
CA GLY A 202 -15.50 1.34 31.75
C GLY A 202 -16.11 2.34 30.78
N GLU A 203 -15.28 3.15 30.11
CA GLU A 203 -15.74 4.08 29.08
C GLU A 203 -16.11 3.33 27.79
N GLN A 204 -17.10 3.86 27.07
CA GLN A 204 -17.52 3.30 25.79
C GLN A 204 -16.50 3.66 24.70
N VAL A 205 -15.68 2.68 24.29
CA VAL A 205 -14.73 2.82 23.18
C VAL A 205 -15.36 2.32 21.88
N ALA A 206 -15.22 3.11 20.82
CA ALA A 206 -15.63 2.75 19.46
C ALA A 206 -14.96 1.46 18.99
N ASP A 207 -15.66 0.68 18.16
CA ASP A 207 -15.11 -0.53 17.58
C ASP A 207 -13.99 -0.18 16.59
N CYS A 208 -12.75 -0.43 16.99
CA CYS A 208 -11.53 -0.10 16.24
C CYS A 208 -10.47 -1.20 16.41
N LEU A 209 -9.43 -1.17 15.57
CA LEU A 209 -8.35 -2.18 15.62
C LEU A 209 -7.69 -2.26 16.99
N ALA A 210 -7.41 -1.12 17.63
CA ALA A 210 -6.77 -1.07 18.94
C ALA A 210 -7.59 -1.83 19.99
N LYS A 211 -8.89 -1.56 20.09
CA LYS A 211 -9.81 -2.29 20.99
C LYS A 211 -9.78 -3.81 20.74
N ILE A 212 -9.85 -4.23 19.46
CA ILE A 212 -9.80 -5.65 19.09
C ILE A 212 -8.47 -6.29 19.50
N MET A 213 -7.35 -5.63 19.24
CA MET A 213 -6.03 -6.15 19.63
C MET A 213 -5.92 -6.32 21.15
N SER A 214 -6.49 -5.39 21.92
CA SER A 214 -6.53 -5.45 23.38
C SER A 214 -7.42 -6.59 23.90
N GLU A 215 -8.60 -6.79 23.30
CA GLU A 215 -9.48 -7.92 23.63
C GLU A 215 -8.85 -9.28 23.27
N MET A 216 -8.12 -9.34 22.15
CA MET A 216 -7.43 -10.55 21.69
C MET A 216 -6.05 -10.75 22.33
N GLN A 217 -5.57 -9.80 23.15
CA GLN A 217 -4.19 -9.75 23.63
C GLN A 217 -3.78 -11.03 24.36
N ILE A 218 -4.61 -11.51 25.29
CA ILE A 218 -4.34 -12.69 26.11
C ILE A 218 -4.45 -13.97 25.27
N HIS A 219 -5.51 -14.10 24.47
CA HIS A 219 -5.78 -15.30 23.69
C HIS A 219 -4.73 -15.51 22.59
N GLU A 220 -4.35 -14.45 21.90
CA GLU A 220 -3.35 -14.51 20.84
C GLU A 220 -1.92 -14.29 21.35
N GLY A 221 -1.70 -13.94 22.62
CA GLY A 221 -0.37 -13.62 23.15
C GLY A 221 0.31 -12.50 22.35
N LEU A 222 -0.38 -11.37 22.20
CA LEU A 222 0.14 -10.17 21.52
C LEU A 222 0.92 -9.33 22.54
N ASP A 223 2.20 -9.11 22.28
CA ASP A 223 2.96 -8.14 23.07
C ASP A 223 2.66 -6.70 22.60
N HIS A 224 2.96 -5.72 23.45
CA HIS A 224 2.70 -4.31 23.14
C HIS A 224 3.42 -3.86 21.87
N LEU A 225 4.61 -4.42 21.59
CA LEU A 225 5.37 -4.10 20.39
C LEU A 225 4.70 -4.65 19.12
N ASP A 226 4.12 -5.85 19.16
CA ASP A 226 3.32 -6.43 18.08
C ASP A 226 2.12 -5.54 17.77
N MET A 227 1.39 -5.11 18.79
CA MET A 227 0.21 -4.24 18.61
C MET A 227 0.60 -2.88 18.03
N ALA A 228 1.62 -2.23 18.58
CA ALA A 228 2.09 -0.93 18.11
C ALA A 228 2.61 -1.00 16.67
N ILE A 229 3.42 -2.01 16.33
CA ILE A 229 3.95 -2.17 14.97
C ILE A 229 2.85 -2.59 13.98
N LEU A 230 1.90 -3.43 14.38
CA LEU A 230 0.78 -3.80 13.52
C LEU A 230 -0.10 -2.58 13.19
N ALA A 231 -0.47 -1.78 14.20
CA ALA A 231 -1.18 -0.53 14.01
C ALA A 231 -0.38 0.46 13.13
N SER A 232 0.93 0.57 13.36
CA SER A 232 1.83 1.39 12.54
C SER A 232 1.82 0.97 11.07
N ASP A 233 1.91 -0.34 10.79
CA ASP A 233 1.94 -0.89 9.43
C ASP A 233 0.62 -0.56 8.71
N PHE A 234 -0.53 -0.64 9.40
CA PHE A 234 -1.83 -0.23 8.85
C PHE A 234 -1.91 1.27 8.59
N MET A 235 -1.50 2.10 9.54
CA MET A 235 -1.51 3.56 9.39
C MET A 235 -0.66 4.01 8.21
N ILE A 236 0.58 3.53 8.09
CA ILE A 236 1.48 3.90 6.99
C ILE A 236 0.91 3.42 5.64
N ARG A 237 0.50 2.15 5.55
CA ARG A 237 0.09 1.55 4.27
C ARG A 237 -1.28 2.01 3.82
N GLY A 238 -2.22 2.16 4.74
CA GLY A 238 -3.56 2.63 4.45
C GLY A 238 -3.53 4.07 3.94
N VAL A 239 -2.91 4.98 4.69
CA VAL A 239 -2.96 6.42 4.36
C VAL A 239 -2.36 6.74 3.00
N GLU A 240 -1.14 6.24 2.71
CA GLU A 240 -0.46 6.54 1.44
C GLU A 240 -1.19 5.95 0.23
N THR A 241 -1.67 4.71 0.34
CA THR A 241 -2.32 4.00 -0.77
C THR A 241 -3.65 4.67 -1.12
N ILE A 242 -4.46 4.96 -0.11
CA ILE A 242 -5.77 5.60 -0.28
C ILE A 242 -5.59 7.03 -0.83
N SER A 243 -4.65 7.80 -0.26
CA SER A 243 -4.37 9.16 -0.72
C SER A 243 -3.91 9.18 -2.17
N THR A 244 -3.07 8.22 -2.56
CA THR A 244 -2.60 8.08 -3.95
C THR A 244 -3.76 7.74 -4.87
N LEU A 245 -4.61 6.78 -4.50
CA LEU A 245 -5.74 6.34 -5.30
C LEU A 245 -6.79 7.45 -5.52
N ILE A 246 -7.09 8.21 -4.47
CA ILE A 246 -7.93 9.41 -4.57
C ILE A 246 -7.32 10.39 -5.58
N SER A 247 -6.01 10.58 -5.52
CA SER A 247 -5.28 11.58 -6.30
C SER A 247 -5.04 11.24 -7.77
N THR A 248 -4.93 9.96 -8.11
CA THR A 248 -4.68 9.48 -9.49
C THR A 248 -5.88 9.64 -10.41
N CYS A 249 -6.99 10.16 -9.88
CA CYS A 249 -8.29 10.18 -10.52
C CYS A 249 -8.86 11.58 -10.84
N PRO A 250 -8.13 12.53 -11.48
CA PRO A 250 -8.63 13.90 -11.59
C PRO A 250 -9.91 14.08 -12.43
N GLU A 251 -10.02 13.37 -13.54
CA GLU A 251 -11.19 13.47 -14.42
C GLU A 251 -12.46 12.90 -13.78
N ILE A 252 -12.30 12.02 -12.79
CA ILE A 252 -13.37 11.38 -12.04
C ILE A 252 -13.92 12.33 -11.00
N GLN A 253 -13.05 13.05 -10.27
CA GLN A 253 -13.57 14.00 -9.29
C GLN A 253 -14.21 15.23 -9.96
N LYS A 254 -13.79 15.57 -11.19
CA LYS A 254 -14.48 16.58 -12.03
C LYS A 254 -15.87 16.11 -12.49
N ARG A 255 -15.97 14.91 -13.08
CA ARG A 255 -17.27 14.37 -13.54
C ARG A 255 -18.20 14.03 -12.38
N ALA A 256 -17.62 13.58 -11.27
CA ALA A 256 -18.21 13.44 -9.93
C ALA A 256 -18.95 14.67 -9.42
N PHE A 257 -18.26 15.79 -9.50
CA PHE A 257 -18.73 17.06 -8.98
C PHE A 257 -19.86 17.68 -9.81
N ASN A 258 -19.98 17.31 -11.08
CA ASN A 258 -21.00 17.84 -11.99
C ASN A 258 -22.35 17.08 -11.91
N ASP A 259 -22.57 16.24 -10.90
CA ASP A 259 -23.78 15.41 -10.70
C ASP A 259 -24.12 14.45 -11.88
N GLU A 260 -23.22 14.26 -12.85
CA GLU A 260 -23.45 13.43 -14.05
C GLU A 260 -23.15 11.93 -13.87
N ILE A 261 -22.62 11.51 -12.71
CA ILE A 261 -22.27 10.10 -12.45
C ILE A 261 -23.21 9.52 -11.39
N SER A 262 -24.10 8.64 -11.84
CA SER A 262 -24.84 7.70 -10.99
C SER A 262 -23.86 6.85 -10.16
N PHE A 263 -24.14 6.62 -8.87
CA PHE A 263 -23.36 5.78 -7.93
C PHE A 263 -22.69 4.52 -8.56
N PRO A 264 -23.31 3.76 -9.48
CA PRO A 264 -22.66 2.69 -10.23
C PRO A 264 -21.38 3.07 -10.99
N TYR A 265 -21.26 4.27 -11.56
CA TYR A 265 -20.13 4.64 -12.43
C TYR A 265 -18.86 5.02 -11.64
N SER A 266 -18.94 5.37 -10.35
CA SER A 266 -17.74 5.51 -9.51
C SER A 266 -17.03 4.16 -9.31
N CYS A 267 -17.78 3.07 -9.20
CA CYS A 267 -17.22 1.71 -9.11
C CYS A 267 -16.54 1.30 -10.42
N VAL A 268 -17.16 1.58 -11.56
CA VAL A 268 -16.64 1.36 -12.93
C VAL A 268 -15.24 1.98 -13.09
N ILE A 269 -15.09 3.19 -12.58
CA ILE A 269 -13.84 3.94 -12.59
C ILE A 269 -12.77 3.30 -11.70
N ILE A 270 -13.12 2.94 -10.46
CA ILE A 270 -12.16 2.34 -9.52
C ILE A 270 -11.58 1.07 -10.15
N LYS A 271 -12.44 0.25 -10.76
CA LYS A 271 -12.01 -0.92 -11.52
C LYS A 271 -11.04 -0.58 -12.64
N GLU A 272 -11.28 0.50 -13.39
CA GLU A 272 -10.33 0.91 -14.44
C GLU A 272 -9.01 1.44 -13.88
N VAL A 273 -9.00 2.05 -12.69
CA VAL A 273 -7.76 2.50 -12.03
C VAL A 273 -6.95 1.31 -11.50
N GLU A 274 -7.63 0.36 -10.85
CA GLU A 274 -7.04 -0.91 -10.40
C GLU A 274 -6.42 -1.67 -11.58
N ARG A 275 -7.15 -1.72 -12.70
CA ARG A 275 -6.74 -2.36 -13.95
C ARG A 275 -5.62 -1.59 -14.66
N TYR A 276 -5.67 -0.26 -14.73
CA TYR A 276 -4.63 0.56 -15.36
C TYR A 276 -3.30 0.46 -14.61
N SER A 277 -3.37 0.24 -13.29
CA SER A 277 -2.22 -0.02 -12.43
C SER A 277 -1.68 -1.45 -12.55
N ASN A 278 -2.33 -2.31 -13.34
CA ASN A 278 -1.92 -3.70 -13.54
C ASN A 278 -0.74 -3.78 -14.54
N LEU A 279 0.37 -4.36 -14.07
CA LEU A 279 1.58 -4.53 -14.88
C LEU A 279 1.34 -5.29 -16.19
N PHE A 280 0.40 -6.26 -16.19
CA PHE A 280 0.11 -7.09 -17.35
C PHE A 280 -0.77 -6.36 -18.39
N LEU A 281 -1.54 -5.36 -17.96
CA LEU A 281 -2.56 -4.67 -18.77
C LEU A 281 -2.22 -3.21 -19.10
N PHE A 282 -1.01 -2.73 -18.79
CA PHE A 282 -0.48 -1.41 -19.22
C PHE A 282 -0.58 -1.13 -20.73
N ARG A 283 -0.96 -2.13 -21.53
CA ARG A 283 -1.01 -2.13 -22.98
C ARG A 283 -2.28 -1.48 -23.55
N THR A 284 -3.26 -1.14 -22.72
CA THR A 284 -4.51 -0.52 -23.17
C THR A 284 -4.72 0.84 -22.56
N LEU A 285 -5.27 1.76 -23.36
CA LEU A 285 -5.65 3.10 -22.90
C LEU A 285 -6.70 3.01 -21.79
N TYR A 286 -6.58 3.96 -20.85
CA TYR A 286 -7.55 4.18 -19.79
C TYR A 286 -8.94 4.42 -20.38
N ASN A 287 -9.89 3.52 -20.09
CA ASN A 287 -11.27 3.61 -20.55
C ASN A 287 -12.24 3.00 -19.51
N PRO A 288 -12.83 3.83 -18.63
CA PRO A 288 -13.80 3.38 -17.63
C PRO A 288 -15.03 2.72 -18.24
N ASP A 289 -15.49 3.16 -19.41
CA ASP A 289 -16.74 2.69 -20.00
C ASP A 289 -16.77 1.16 -20.24
N ARG A 290 -15.59 0.53 -20.25
CA ARG A 290 -15.42 -0.93 -20.28
C ARG A 290 -16.17 -1.66 -19.16
N TYR A 291 -16.27 -1.06 -17.98
CA TYR A 291 -16.86 -1.71 -16.80
C TYR A 291 -18.31 -1.31 -16.54
N VAL A 292 -18.95 -0.51 -17.40
CA VAL A 292 -20.32 0.01 -17.17
C VAL A 292 -21.35 -1.10 -16.95
N THR A 293 -21.16 -2.23 -17.62
CA THR A 293 -22.02 -3.43 -17.51
C THR A 293 -21.50 -4.45 -16.50
N ASP A 294 -20.36 -4.19 -15.88
CA ASP A 294 -19.68 -5.12 -14.99
C ASP A 294 -20.00 -4.78 -13.53
N SER A 295 -20.58 -5.76 -12.84
CA SER A 295 -20.97 -5.66 -11.43
C SER A 295 -20.05 -6.44 -10.48
N THR A 296 -18.99 -7.06 -11.01
CA THR A 296 -18.04 -7.83 -10.21
C THR A 296 -17.22 -6.90 -9.30
N LEU A 297 -17.11 -7.27 -8.03
CA LEU A 297 -16.31 -6.56 -7.04
C LEU A 297 -14.82 -6.83 -7.25
N SER A 298 -13.92 -5.91 -6.87
CA SER A 298 -12.46 -6.13 -6.86
C SER A 298 -12.08 -7.43 -6.14
N SER A 299 -12.76 -7.73 -5.03
CA SER A 299 -12.59 -8.98 -4.28
C SER A 299 -13.11 -10.22 -5.00
N ALA A 300 -14.16 -10.10 -5.81
CA ALA A 300 -14.66 -11.21 -6.62
C ALA A 300 -13.72 -11.45 -7.82
N SER A 301 -13.30 -10.37 -8.48
CA SER A 301 -12.35 -10.38 -9.59
C SER A 301 -11.02 -11.04 -9.21
N ALA A 302 -10.44 -10.68 -8.06
CA ALA A 302 -9.22 -11.30 -7.54
C ALA A 302 -9.32 -12.81 -7.26
N ASN A 303 -10.54 -13.36 -7.18
CA ASN A 303 -10.80 -14.79 -6.95
C ASN A 303 -11.23 -15.53 -8.22
N LEU A 304 -11.26 -14.88 -9.39
CA LEU A 304 -11.62 -15.55 -10.63
C LEU A 304 -10.62 -16.67 -10.98
N PRO A 305 -11.11 -17.81 -11.48
CA PRO A 305 -10.27 -18.97 -11.78
C PRO A 305 -9.36 -18.71 -12.98
N ASP A 306 -9.79 -17.96 -14.00
CA ASP A 306 -8.94 -17.59 -15.12
C ASP A 306 -8.12 -16.33 -14.76
N PRO A 307 -6.77 -16.42 -14.73
CA PRO A 307 -5.92 -15.27 -14.41
C PRO A 307 -5.99 -14.15 -15.45
N ASN A 308 -6.47 -14.41 -16.67
CA ASN A 308 -6.65 -13.40 -17.71
C ASN A 308 -7.99 -12.67 -17.59
N GLU A 309 -8.96 -13.26 -16.89
CA GLU A 309 -10.25 -12.63 -16.57
C GLU A 309 -10.18 -11.78 -15.29
N GLN A 310 -9.08 -11.86 -14.54
CA GLN A 310 -8.85 -10.95 -13.40
C GLN A 310 -8.60 -9.53 -13.89
N ASP A 311 -9.41 -8.59 -13.40
CA ASP A 311 -9.31 -7.18 -13.80
C ASP A 311 -7.98 -6.55 -13.34
N HIS A 312 -7.47 -6.99 -12.18
CA HIS A 312 -6.30 -6.40 -11.55
C HIS A 312 -5.50 -7.39 -10.70
N TYR A 313 -4.22 -7.08 -10.49
CA TYR A 313 -3.39 -7.70 -9.45
C TYR A 313 -2.95 -6.68 -8.37
N MET A 314 -3.61 -5.52 -8.32
CA MET A 314 -3.24 -4.38 -7.46
C MET A 314 -3.17 -4.74 -5.97
N PHE A 315 -4.08 -5.60 -5.50
CA PHE A 315 -4.13 -6.06 -4.11
C PHE A 315 -3.31 -7.32 -3.83
N GLY A 316 -2.53 -7.80 -4.80
CA GLY A 316 -1.84 -9.09 -4.72
C GLY A 316 -2.80 -10.27 -4.89
N ALA A 317 -2.31 -11.48 -4.57
CA ALA A 317 -3.06 -12.72 -4.75
C ALA A 317 -2.81 -13.72 -3.62
N SER A 318 -3.74 -14.68 -3.47
CA SER A 318 -3.62 -15.84 -2.57
C SER A 318 -3.31 -15.44 -1.12
N GLN A 319 -2.42 -16.16 -0.44
CA GLN A 319 -2.06 -15.96 0.96
C GLN A 319 -1.56 -14.54 1.25
N SER A 320 -0.94 -13.89 0.26
CA SER A 320 -0.39 -12.54 0.32
C SER A 320 -1.39 -11.42 -0.03
N ILE A 321 -2.65 -11.73 -0.33
CA ILE A 321 -3.65 -10.74 -0.75
C ILE A 321 -3.88 -9.67 0.33
N CYS A 322 -4.00 -8.41 -0.10
CA CYS A 322 -4.21 -7.28 0.81
C CYS A 322 -5.50 -7.48 1.62
N PRO A 323 -5.44 -7.45 2.96
CA PRO A 323 -6.65 -7.56 3.77
C PRO A 323 -7.54 -6.31 3.63
N GLY A 324 -6.97 -5.18 3.23
CA GLY A 324 -7.67 -3.90 3.07
C GLY A 324 -8.45 -3.73 1.77
N MET A 325 -8.47 -4.73 0.88
CA MET A 325 -9.14 -4.63 -0.44
C MET A 325 -10.64 -4.26 -0.32
N LEU A 326 -11.32 -4.69 0.75
CA LEU A 326 -12.74 -4.38 0.96
C LEU A 326 -13.00 -2.93 1.40
N MET A 327 -11.97 -2.18 1.82
CA MET A 327 -12.08 -0.77 2.19
C MET A 327 -12.29 0.14 0.98
N ASP A 328 -11.70 -0.20 -0.15
CA ASP A 328 -11.58 0.69 -1.31
C ASP A 328 -12.96 1.09 -1.88
N LYS A 329 -13.88 0.12 -1.89
CA LYS A 329 -15.26 0.33 -2.31
C LYS A 329 -15.95 1.49 -1.58
N PHE A 330 -15.70 1.66 -0.28
CA PHE A 330 -16.42 2.64 0.55
C PHE A 330 -15.75 4.01 0.60
N GLN A 331 -14.45 4.08 0.34
CA GLN A 331 -13.66 5.30 0.50
C GLN A 331 -13.82 6.26 -0.68
N ILE A 332 -14.02 5.74 -1.90
CA ILE A 332 -14.16 6.56 -3.10
C ILE A 332 -15.64 6.72 -3.51
N SER A 333 -16.50 5.74 -3.18
CA SER A 333 -17.91 5.76 -3.60
C SER A 333 -18.72 6.89 -2.99
N GLU A 334 -18.33 7.41 -1.81
CA GLU A 334 -19.11 8.45 -1.14
C GLU A 334 -18.67 9.88 -1.48
N LYS A 335 -17.40 10.16 -1.84
CA LYS A 335 -16.88 11.54 -1.77
C LYS A 335 -15.77 11.81 -2.78
N LEU A 336 -16.09 12.65 -3.76
CA LEU A 336 -15.15 13.17 -4.74
C LEU A 336 -14.69 14.57 -4.33
N ILE A 337 -13.39 14.77 -4.24
CA ILE A 337 -12.76 16.03 -3.80
C ILE A 337 -12.88 17.07 -4.94
N ASN A 338 -13.08 18.35 -4.60
CA ASN A 338 -13.13 19.43 -5.59
C ASN A 338 -11.73 19.70 -6.17
N LEU A 339 -11.54 19.46 -7.47
CA LEU A 339 -10.25 19.51 -8.17
C LEU A 339 -9.94 20.80 -8.93
N ASN A 340 -10.78 21.83 -8.85
CA ASN A 340 -10.52 23.09 -9.56
C ASN A 340 -9.20 23.77 -9.14
N LYS A 341 -8.44 23.18 -8.22
CA LYS A 341 -7.16 23.65 -7.67
C LYS A 341 -6.07 22.55 -7.61
N TYR A 342 -6.18 21.48 -8.41
CA TYR A 342 -5.15 20.42 -8.49
C TYR A 342 -4.03 20.81 -9.46
N ASP A 343 -2.78 20.73 -9.01
CA ASP A 343 -1.58 21.07 -9.78
C ASP A 343 -0.94 19.87 -10.50
N GLY A 344 -1.52 18.67 -10.40
CA GLY A 344 -1.08 17.50 -11.17
C GLY A 344 0.25 16.88 -10.72
N LEU A 345 0.88 17.39 -9.65
CA LEU A 345 2.21 16.97 -9.19
C LEU A 345 2.17 15.97 -8.02
N GLY A 346 1.12 15.16 -7.95
CA GLY A 346 0.83 14.31 -6.80
C GLY A 346 1.30 12.87 -6.93
N GLY A 347 2.14 12.43 -5.99
CA GLY A 347 2.20 11.03 -5.56
C GLY A 347 3.36 10.16 -6.07
N ARG A 348 4.63 10.56 -5.86
CA ARG A 348 5.75 9.61 -5.75
C ARG A 348 6.76 10.09 -4.70
N SER A 349 7.08 9.26 -3.70
CA SER A 349 8.30 9.38 -2.86
C SER A 349 9.14 8.11 -3.05
N PRO A 350 10.50 8.13 -2.99
CA PRO A 350 11.44 9.24 -2.76
C PRO A 350 12.12 9.75 -4.04
N VAL A 351 13.02 10.74 -3.89
CA VAL A 351 14.07 11.08 -4.87
C VAL A 351 14.84 9.81 -5.24
N LEU A 352 14.79 9.43 -6.52
CA LEU A 352 15.52 8.27 -7.06
C LEU A 352 17.00 8.60 -7.27
N SER A 353 17.87 7.70 -6.83
CA SER A 353 19.24 7.57 -7.34
C SER A 353 19.24 6.61 -8.53
N GLU A 354 20.10 6.87 -9.53
CA GLU A 354 20.34 5.94 -10.64
C GLU A 354 20.85 4.59 -10.10
N ILE A 355 20.31 3.49 -10.65
CA ILE A 355 20.66 2.13 -10.25
C ILE A 355 21.27 1.38 -11.43
N GLU A 356 22.50 0.91 -11.22
CA GLU A 356 23.23 0.03 -12.12
C GLU A 356 22.70 -1.41 -12.04
N LEU A 357 22.61 -2.05 -13.20
CA LEU A 357 22.02 -3.36 -13.38
C LEU A 357 22.96 -4.21 -14.23
N ASP A 358 23.11 -5.48 -13.83
CA ASP A 358 23.94 -6.43 -14.57
C ASP A 358 23.05 -7.49 -15.26
N PRO A 359 22.98 -7.48 -16.61
CA PRO A 359 22.14 -8.39 -17.39
C PRO A 359 22.77 -9.80 -17.43
N ARG A 360 21.95 -10.84 -17.26
CA ARG A 360 22.42 -12.25 -17.33
C ARG A 360 22.40 -12.89 -18.71
N SER A 361 21.83 -12.21 -19.71
CA SER A 361 21.72 -12.67 -21.09
C SER A 361 22.14 -11.55 -22.03
N GLU A 362 22.86 -11.89 -23.11
CA GLU A 362 23.26 -10.94 -24.17
C GLU A 362 22.05 -10.20 -24.76
N THR A 363 20.89 -10.86 -24.82
CA THR A 363 19.62 -10.26 -25.26
C THR A 363 19.16 -9.14 -24.32
N ILE A 364 19.43 -9.25 -23.01
CA ILE A 364 19.11 -8.23 -22.00
C ILE A 364 20.16 -7.12 -22.00
N ALA A 365 21.44 -7.46 -22.25
CA ALA A 365 22.54 -6.50 -22.34
C ALA A 365 22.30 -5.45 -23.44
N GLY A 366 21.86 -5.89 -24.63
CA GLY A 366 21.49 -4.98 -25.72
C GLY A 366 20.28 -4.06 -25.43
N VAL A 367 19.55 -4.28 -24.32
CA VAL A 367 18.46 -3.39 -23.87
C VAL A 367 18.93 -2.36 -22.85
N LEU A 368 20.01 -2.65 -22.12
CA LEU A 368 20.60 -1.72 -21.16
C LEU A 368 21.42 -0.62 -21.83
N ASP A 369 22.05 -0.93 -22.98
CA ASP A 369 22.88 0.01 -23.76
C ASP A 369 22.06 1.05 -24.55
N TYR A 370 20.74 0.87 -24.69
CA TYR A 370 19.85 1.84 -25.32
C TYR A 370 19.38 2.91 -24.32
N SER A 371 20.33 3.71 -23.81
CA SER A 371 20.09 4.92 -23.01
C SER A 371 19.85 6.17 -23.87
N GLY A 372 19.72 6.02 -25.19
CA GLY A 372 19.42 7.11 -26.12
C GLY A 372 17.92 7.36 -26.31
N ALA A 373 17.52 8.62 -26.07
CA ALA A 373 16.28 9.28 -26.44
C ALA A 373 15.08 9.16 -25.48
N PHE A 374 15.09 9.94 -24.40
CA PHE A 374 13.92 10.70 -23.93
C PHE A 374 14.41 12.00 -23.25
N ALA A 375 14.44 13.08 -24.03
CA ALA A 375 14.36 14.46 -23.55
C ALA A 375 12.89 14.86 -23.43
#